data_AF-A0A6A4MVD7-F1
#
_entry.id   AF-A0A6A4MVD7-F1
#
_cell.length_a   1.000
_cell.length_b   1.000
_cell.length_c   1.000
_cell.angle_alpha   90.00
_cell.angle_beta   90.00
_cell.angle_gamma   90.00
#
_symmetry.space_group_name_H-M   'P 1'
#
loop_
_entity.id
_entity.type
_entity.pdbx_description
1 polymer ?
#
loop_
_entity_poly.entity_id
_entity_poly.type
_entity_poly.pdbx_seq_one_letter_code
_entity_poly.pdbx_strand_id
1 'polypeptide(L)'
;MSMYGRDPWSGTLEINTVTNETQQSWLLSHGHTKKKKKKYVNLGCIMVSHNLFLWTISTIAIAAAIAGIITLILKVPLHHHNPPPPDNYTIVLHNALMFFNAQRSGELPKSNNVSWRGNSCVQDGKPEDLVGGYYDAGDAVTFNFPQSFAITMLSWSVIEYSSKYEALGELHHVKNIIKWGTDYLLKTFESSADTIGNIAAQVGTEDKSGQNCWIRPEEIDYPRPVTKCSSCSDLAAEMAAALAAASIVFNDDRAYSKKLVHGATTLFKFSRDQIGQYDSGSEGARFYNSSGYFDEFVWGGAWMYYATGNSTYLNLVTTPSVAQDAGAFDRGPNYGVLSWDNKLAGAQVLLSRLRLFLSPGYPYEEILRAYHQETNIIMCSYLPFFNSFTRTKGGLIQLNHGRPQPLQYVVNAAFLATLYSDYLDATHTPGWYCGPNFFKTDTLRDFAKTQVCDILYLCQNFFCLYQFDLKKVKYNLTSVLNCGCGHDCG
;
A
#
# COMPACT_ATOMS: atom_id res chain seq x y z
N MET A 1 -55.70 -14.93 -18.79
CA MET A 1 -57.15 -14.71 -18.89
C MET A 1 -57.39 -13.21 -18.75
N SER A 2 -57.96 -12.61 -19.80
CA SER A 2 -58.15 -11.17 -20.01
C SER A 2 -59.37 -10.61 -19.25
N MET A 3 -59.38 -9.30 -18.94
CA MET A 3 -60.44 -8.31 -19.31
C MET A 3 -60.47 -7.11 -18.33
N TYR A 4 -60.21 -5.87 -18.79
CA TYR A 4 -61.16 -4.77 -19.11
C TYR A 4 -61.97 -4.26 -17.90
N GLY A 5 -62.23 -2.96 -17.65
CA GLY A 5 -62.04 -1.70 -18.37
C GLY A 5 -62.93 -0.59 -17.74
N ARG A 6 -62.43 0.66 -17.78
CA ARG A 6 -63.03 2.02 -17.76
C ARG A 6 -64.48 2.32 -17.26
N ASP A 7 -64.54 3.40 -16.47
CA ASP A 7 -65.40 4.63 -16.43
C ASP A 7 -66.93 4.56 -16.60
N PRO A 8 -67.67 5.46 -15.92
CA PRO A 8 -68.30 6.56 -16.68
C PRO A 8 -68.46 7.93 -15.96
N TRP A 9 -68.19 8.97 -16.75
CA TRP A 9 -68.71 10.35 -16.87
C TRP A 9 -69.90 10.88 -16.03
N SER A 10 -69.76 12.14 -15.59
CA SER A 10 -70.77 13.21 -15.78
C SER A 10 -70.09 14.58 -15.96
N GLY A 11 -70.21 15.17 -17.16
CA GLY A 11 -70.06 16.63 -17.39
C GLY A 11 -71.30 17.38 -16.88
N THR A 12 -71.52 18.69 -17.05
CA THR A 12 -70.96 19.77 -17.90
C THR A 12 -71.68 21.07 -17.40
N LEU A 13 -71.15 22.29 -17.39
CA LEU A 13 -71.23 23.36 -18.44
C LEU A 13 -71.04 24.73 -17.73
N GLU A 14 -70.03 25.51 -18.11
CA GLU A 14 -70.10 26.80 -18.88
C GLU A 14 -70.50 28.04 -18.05
N ILE A 15 -69.81 29.20 -18.15
CA ILE A 15 -69.88 30.13 -19.31
C ILE A 15 -68.53 30.77 -19.70
N ASN A 16 -68.38 30.80 -21.02
CA ASN A 16 -67.45 31.41 -22.00
C ASN A 16 -67.15 32.93 -21.85
N THR A 17 -65.89 33.38 -22.01
CA THR A 17 -65.15 33.89 -23.22
C THR A 17 -65.15 35.42 -23.37
N VAL A 18 -64.02 36.00 -23.81
CA VAL A 18 -63.89 36.86 -25.01
C VAL A 18 -62.40 37.29 -25.22
N THR A 19 -61.86 36.84 -26.38
CA THR A 19 -60.84 37.42 -27.32
C THR A 19 -59.51 38.00 -26.79
N ASN A 20 -58.31 37.52 -27.17
CA ASN A 20 -57.63 37.35 -28.48
C ASN A 20 -57.05 38.65 -29.07
N GLU A 21 -55.72 38.70 -29.25
CA GLU A 21 -54.99 39.27 -30.42
C GLU A 21 -53.45 39.03 -30.24
N THR A 22 -52.88 37.97 -30.85
CA THR A 22 -52.02 37.91 -32.08
C THR A 22 -50.53 38.30 -31.89
N GLN A 23 -49.54 37.39 -31.94
CA GLN A 23 -48.87 36.75 -33.12
C GLN A 23 -48.37 37.74 -34.20
N GLN A 24 -47.26 37.61 -34.92
CA GLN A 24 -45.94 36.95 -34.88
C GLN A 24 -45.29 37.30 -36.26
N SER A 25 -43.94 37.34 -36.34
CA SER A 25 -43.12 37.41 -37.58
C SER A 25 -43.13 38.77 -38.33
N TRP A 26 -42.05 39.20 -39.01
CA TRP A 26 -41.72 38.75 -40.37
C TRP A 26 -40.23 38.87 -40.73
N LEU A 27 -39.75 37.79 -41.38
CA LEU A 27 -38.64 37.69 -42.31
C LEU A 27 -39.03 38.27 -43.69
N LEU A 28 -38.06 38.91 -44.36
CA LEU A 28 -37.90 39.14 -45.82
C LEU A 28 -38.78 40.16 -46.59
N SER A 29 -38.06 41.16 -47.15
CA SER A 29 -38.09 41.57 -48.58
C SER A 29 -39.05 42.68 -49.11
N HIS A 30 -38.40 43.82 -49.46
CA HIS A 30 -38.62 44.79 -50.56
C HIS A 30 -39.68 45.93 -50.55
N GLY A 31 -39.15 47.16 -50.78
CA GLY A 31 -39.78 48.35 -51.42
C GLY A 31 -40.46 49.34 -50.47
N HIS A 32 -40.26 50.67 -50.45
CA HIS A 32 -39.80 51.63 -51.45
C HIS A 32 -39.34 52.97 -50.82
N THR A 33 -38.22 53.50 -51.33
CA THR A 33 -37.87 54.92 -51.59
C THR A 33 -38.00 56.03 -50.52
N LYS A 34 -36.85 56.53 -50.04
CA LYS A 34 -36.57 57.98 -49.93
C LYS A 34 -35.16 58.30 -50.47
N LYS A 35 -35.11 59.12 -51.52
CA LYS A 35 -33.89 59.61 -52.19
C LYS A 35 -32.99 60.38 -51.22
N LYS A 36 -31.73 59.95 -51.09
CA LYS A 36 -30.62 60.81 -50.63
C LYS A 36 -29.47 60.70 -51.63
N LYS A 37 -29.11 61.83 -52.26
CA LYS A 37 -28.00 61.94 -53.21
C LYS A 37 -26.70 61.54 -52.50
N LYS A 38 -25.98 60.54 -53.03
CA LYS A 38 -24.63 60.18 -52.58
C LYS A 38 -23.61 60.58 -53.65
N LYS A 39 -22.56 61.27 -53.21
CA LYS A 39 -21.37 61.62 -53.99
C LYS A 39 -20.54 60.35 -54.24
N TYR A 40 -20.08 60.18 -55.46
CA TYR A 40 -19.15 59.12 -55.88
C TYR A 40 -17.73 59.68 -55.91
N VAL A 41 -16.75 58.85 -55.53
CA VAL A 41 -15.32 59.12 -55.75
C VAL A 41 -14.85 58.13 -56.82
N ASN A 42 -14.19 58.65 -57.86
CA ASN A 42 -13.83 57.89 -59.05
C ASN A 42 -12.37 57.44 -58.92
N LEU A 43 -12.15 56.14 -58.69
CA LEU A 43 -10.87 55.47 -58.89
C LEU A 43 -11.06 54.57 -60.10
N GLY A 44 -10.22 54.77 -61.13
CA GLY A 44 -10.39 54.19 -62.46
C GLY A 44 -10.79 52.71 -62.47
N CYS A 45 -11.79 52.42 -63.30
CA CYS A 45 -12.35 51.14 -63.74
C CYS A 45 -13.27 50.30 -62.83
N ILE A 46 -13.54 50.62 -61.55
CA ILE A 46 -14.59 49.90 -60.78
C ILE A 46 -15.31 50.85 -59.81
N MET A 47 -16.63 51.06 -59.97
CA MET A 47 -17.45 51.81 -59.01
C MET A 47 -17.83 50.93 -57.80
N VAL A 48 -17.15 51.11 -56.67
CA VAL A 48 -17.51 50.49 -55.37
C VAL A 48 -18.06 51.57 -54.43
N SER A 49 -19.15 51.28 -53.71
CA SER A 49 -19.70 52.25 -52.76
C SER A 49 -18.72 52.48 -51.59
N HIS A 50 -18.50 53.74 -51.20
CA HIS A 50 -17.57 54.13 -50.11
C HIS A 50 -17.80 53.34 -48.81
N ASN A 51 -19.06 53.00 -48.53
CA ASN A 51 -19.40 52.20 -47.36
C ASN A 51 -18.90 50.76 -47.49
N LEU A 52 -19.02 50.13 -48.67
CA LEU A 52 -18.59 48.74 -48.86
C LEU A 52 -17.07 48.60 -48.74
N PHE A 53 -16.31 49.57 -49.26
CA PHE A 53 -14.84 49.59 -49.20
C PHE A 53 -14.32 49.73 -47.76
N LEU A 54 -14.94 50.61 -46.96
CA LEU A 54 -14.59 50.76 -45.54
C LEU A 54 -14.90 49.50 -44.74
N TRP A 55 -16.06 48.86 -45.00
CA TRP A 55 -16.42 47.60 -44.34
C TRP A 55 -15.44 46.46 -44.69
N THR A 56 -14.96 46.37 -45.92
CA THR A 56 -13.97 45.35 -46.31
C THR A 56 -12.60 45.57 -45.67
N ILE A 57 -12.17 46.82 -45.49
CA ILE A 57 -10.90 47.11 -44.81
C ILE A 57 -11.01 46.79 -43.32
N SER A 58 -12.14 47.14 -42.68
CA SER A 58 -12.36 46.83 -41.28
C SER A 58 -12.41 45.33 -40.99
N THR A 59 -13.04 44.51 -41.85
CA THR A 59 -13.07 43.05 -41.64
C THR A 59 -11.70 42.41 -41.79
N ILE A 60 -10.89 42.85 -42.75
CA ILE A 60 -9.51 42.37 -42.93
C ILE A 60 -8.64 42.77 -41.74
N ALA A 61 -8.78 44.00 -41.23
CA ALA A 61 -8.05 44.46 -40.05
C ALA A 61 -8.41 43.67 -38.79
N ILE A 62 -9.69 43.35 -38.59
CA ILE A 62 -10.17 42.53 -37.47
C ILE A 62 -9.62 41.10 -37.59
N ALA A 63 -9.66 40.50 -38.79
CA ALA A 63 -9.12 39.16 -39.01
C ALA A 63 -7.60 39.09 -38.73
N ALA A 64 -6.85 40.11 -39.15
CA ALA A 64 -5.42 40.21 -38.88
C ALA A 64 -5.12 40.38 -37.37
N ALA A 65 -5.93 41.17 -36.66
CA ALA A 65 -5.81 41.33 -35.21
C ALA A 65 -6.08 40.02 -34.46
N ILE A 66 -7.10 39.26 -34.88
CA ILE A 66 -7.41 37.94 -34.28
C ILE A 66 -6.27 36.96 -34.53
N ALA A 67 -5.72 36.90 -35.75
CA ALA A 67 -4.57 36.04 -36.06
C ALA A 67 -3.31 36.44 -35.25
N GLY A 68 -3.09 37.73 -35.04
CA GLY A 68 -2.03 38.26 -34.19
C GLY A 68 -2.20 37.85 -32.72
N ILE A 69 -3.43 37.88 -32.20
CA ILE A 69 -3.73 37.46 -30.82
C ILE A 69 -3.53 35.94 -30.66
N ILE A 70 -3.98 35.14 -31.62
CA ILE A 70 -3.80 33.67 -31.58
C ILE A 70 -2.31 33.30 -31.61
N THR A 71 -1.51 33.96 -32.45
CA THR A 71 -0.07 33.72 -32.50
C THR A 71 0.65 34.20 -31.24
N LEU A 72 0.17 35.25 -30.58
CA LEU A 72 0.68 35.70 -29.28
C LEU A 72 0.37 34.68 -28.18
N ILE A 73 -0.83 34.11 -28.15
CA ILE A 73 -1.24 33.06 -27.19
C ILE A 73 -0.42 31.79 -27.38
N LEU A 74 -0.16 31.37 -28.63
CA LEU A 74 0.62 30.16 -28.94
C LEU A 74 2.14 30.34 -28.71
N LYS A 75 2.64 31.58 -28.64
CA LYS A 75 4.06 31.90 -28.37
C LYS A 75 4.34 32.27 -26.92
N VAL A 76 3.36 32.25 -26.01
CA VAL A 76 3.66 32.32 -24.58
C VAL A 76 4.45 31.06 -24.24
N PRO A 77 5.74 31.14 -23.85
CA PRO A 77 6.45 29.98 -23.39
C PRO A 77 5.68 29.44 -22.19
N LEU A 78 5.10 28.24 -22.32
CA LEU A 78 4.55 27.51 -21.19
C LEU A 78 5.63 27.55 -20.12
N HIS A 79 5.43 28.32 -19.06
CA HIS A 79 6.28 28.21 -17.89
C HIS A 79 6.17 26.76 -17.46
N HIS A 80 7.16 25.96 -17.84
CA HIS A 80 7.43 24.69 -17.19
C HIS A 80 7.77 25.10 -15.77
N HIS A 81 6.75 25.13 -14.92
CA HIS A 81 6.98 25.12 -13.50
C HIS A 81 7.84 23.89 -13.26
N ASN A 82 9.11 24.11 -12.90
CA ASN A 82 9.91 23.04 -12.33
C ASN A 82 9.04 22.41 -11.24
N PRO A 83 8.89 21.08 -11.22
CA PRO A 83 8.10 20.44 -10.18
C PRO A 83 8.61 20.94 -8.82
N PRO A 84 7.71 21.26 -7.88
CA PRO A 84 8.12 21.65 -6.55
C PRO A 84 9.08 20.58 -5.99
N PRO A 85 10.05 20.96 -5.15
CA PRO A 85 10.92 19.99 -4.51
C PRO A 85 10.05 18.91 -3.83
N PRO A 86 10.47 17.64 -3.88
CA PRO A 86 9.70 16.54 -3.29
C PRO A 86 9.44 16.82 -1.81
N ASP A 87 8.23 16.51 -1.35
CA ASP A 87 7.91 16.66 0.06
C ASP A 87 8.75 15.70 0.93
N ASN A 88 8.83 15.97 2.23
CA ASN A 88 9.63 15.16 3.15
C ASN A 88 9.21 13.68 3.13
N TYR A 89 7.93 13.39 2.91
CA TYR A 89 7.41 12.02 2.83
C TYR A 89 7.92 11.28 1.59
N THR A 90 8.01 11.95 0.45
CA THR A 90 8.55 11.40 -0.80
C THR A 90 10.01 11.03 -0.63
N ILE A 91 10.81 11.91 -0.02
CA ILE A 91 12.24 11.66 0.25
C ILE A 91 12.39 10.46 1.19
N VAL A 92 11.60 10.41 2.26
CA VAL A 92 11.67 9.34 3.25
C VAL A 92 11.23 8.01 2.65
N LEU A 93 10.16 8.00 1.84
CA LEU A 93 9.70 6.79 1.16
C LEU A 93 10.78 6.25 0.22
N HIS A 94 11.38 7.11 -0.61
CA HIS A 94 12.48 6.72 -1.49
C HIS A 94 13.64 6.08 -0.69
N ASN A 95 14.04 6.72 0.41
CA ASN A 95 15.11 6.21 1.28
C ASN A 95 14.72 4.88 1.95
N ALA A 96 13.46 4.72 2.37
CA ALA A 96 12.96 3.48 2.95
C ALA A 96 12.96 2.33 1.93
N LEU A 97 12.68 2.59 0.65
CA LEU A 97 12.81 1.59 -0.40
C LEU A 97 14.28 1.26 -0.70
N MET A 98 15.15 2.28 -0.70
CA MET A 98 16.60 2.09 -0.85
C MET A 98 17.22 1.26 0.29
N PHE A 99 16.64 1.27 1.50
CA PHE A 99 17.04 0.37 2.57
C PHE A 99 16.89 -1.11 2.17
N PHE A 100 15.79 -1.51 1.53
CA PHE A 100 15.66 -2.89 1.03
C PHE A 100 16.73 -3.23 -0.03
N ASN A 101 17.04 -2.31 -0.95
CA ASN A 101 18.14 -2.53 -1.90
C ASN A 101 19.49 -2.76 -1.21
N ALA A 102 19.71 -2.08 -0.08
CA ALA A 102 20.90 -2.23 0.74
C ALA A 102 20.92 -3.51 1.58
N GLN A 103 19.78 -4.20 1.75
CA GLN A 103 19.67 -5.48 2.48
C GLN A 103 19.73 -6.72 1.58
N ARG A 104 19.72 -6.59 0.24
CA ARG A 104 19.70 -7.75 -0.67
C ARG A 104 20.91 -8.67 -0.47
N SER A 105 20.71 -9.98 -0.41
CA SER A 105 21.77 -11.00 -0.43
C SER A 105 21.85 -11.68 -1.80
N GLY A 106 23.02 -12.22 -2.20
CA GLY A 106 23.20 -12.90 -3.47
C GLY A 106 23.80 -12.03 -4.58
N GLU A 107 23.51 -12.37 -5.83
CA GLU A 107 24.02 -11.65 -7.00
C GLU A 107 23.20 -10.39 -7.28
N LEU A 108 23.74 -9.22 -6.97
CA LEU A 108 22.99 -7.97 -7.06
C LEU A 108 22.77 -7.54 -8.52
N PRO A 109 21.56 -7.07 -8.87
CA PRO A 109 21.30 -6.56 -10.21
C PRO A 109 22.06 -5.25 -10.45
N LYS A 110 22.44 -4.98 -11.70
CA LYS A 110 23.10 -3.71 -12.08
C LYS A 110 22.27 -2.47 -11.71
N SER A 111 20.95 -2.63 -11.60
CA SER A 111 19.99 -1.60 -11.20
C SER A 111 19.78 -1.46 -9.69
N ASN A 112 20.62 -2.07 -8.84
CA ASN A 112 20.46 -2.00 -7.38
C ASN A 112 20.64 -0.58 -6.81
N ASN A 113 21.34 0.30 -7.54
CA ASN A 113 21.56 1.71 -7.19
C ASN A 113 22.21 1.97 -5.81
N VAL A 114 22.80 0.94 -5.18
CA VAL A 114 23.56 1.06 -3.93
C VAL A 114 25.03 0.78 -4.24
N SER A 115 25.83 1.85 -4.39
CA SER A 115 27.20 1.76 -4.92
C SER A 115 28.21 1.05 -4.03
N TRP A 116 27.89 0.87 -2.75
CA TRP A 116 28.78 0.26 -1.76
C TRP A 116 28.43 -1.19 -1.44
N ARG A 117 27.37 -1.74 -2.05
CA ARG A 117 26.99 -3.16 -1.95
C ARG A 117 27.51 -3.92 -3.17
N GLY A 118 27.98 -5.14 -2.95
CA GLY A 118 28.42 -6.08 -3.98
C GLY A 118 27.72 -7.44 -3.86
N ASN A 119 28.09 -8.37 -4.74
CA ASN A 119 27.59 -9.74 -4.66
C ASN A 119 28.09 -10.39 -3.38
N SER A 120 27.18 -11.02 -2.64
CA SER A 120 27.48 -11.64 -1.34
C SER A 120 26.81 -13.01 -1.23
N CYS A 121 27.41 -13.91 -0.44
CA CYS A 121 26.80 -15.21 -0.08
C CYS A 121 26.30 -16.05 -1.29
N VAL A 122 27.00 -16.00 -2.43
CA VAL A 122 26.62 -16.67 -3.70
C VAL A 122 26.73 -18.22 -3.68
N GLN A 123 27.01 -18.79 -2.51
CA GLN A 123 27.08 -20.23 -2.27
C GLN A 123 25.94 -20.72 -1.37
N ASP A 124 25.04 -19.82 -0.95
CA ASP A 124 23.96 -20.12 -0.02
C ASP A 124 23.06 -21.25 -0.53
N GLY A 125 22.86 -22.25 0.34
CA GLY A 125 21.96 -23.37 0.10
C GLY A 125 22.35 -24.34 -0.99
N LYS A 126 23.60 -24.37 -1.48
CA LYS A 126 24.02 -25.42 -2.43
C LYS A 126 23.89 -26.82 -1.79
N PRO A 127 23.32 -27.81 -2.50
CA PRO A 127 22.96 -27.81 -3.94
C PRO A 127 21.56 -27.25 -4.30
N GLU A 128 20.75 -26.82 -3.35
CA GLU A 128 19.34 -26.38 -3.53
C GLU A 128 19.18 -24.93 -4.04
N ASP A 129 20.29 -24.16 -4.15
CA ASP A 129 20.33 -22.74 -4.56
C ASP A 129 19.37 -21.85 -3.75
N LEU A 130 19.81 -21.45 -2.56
CA LEU A 130 19.11 -20.45 -1.73
C LEU A 130 19.81 -19.09 -1.80
N VAL A 131 20.43 -18.77 -2.92
CA VAL A 131 21.02 -17.44 -3.16
C VAL A 131 19.91 -16.43 -3.42
N GLY A 132 19.91 -15.32 -2.68
CA GLY A 132 18.93 -14.25 -2.80
C GLY A 132 18.41 -13.77 -1.44
N GLY A 133 17.26 -13.11 -1.46
CA GLY A 133 16.56 -12.68 -0.25
C GLY A 133 17.18 -11.42 0.36
N TYR A 134 16.86 -11.20 1.62
CA TYR A 134 17.28 -10.05 2.40
C TYR A 134 18.02 -10.50 3.65
N TYR A 135 19.06 -9.78 4.01
CA TYR A 135 19.60 -9.83 5.37
C TYR A 135 18.60 -9.18 6.31
N ASP A 136 18.41 -9.80 7.47
CA ASP A 136 17.33 -9.46 8.38
C ASP A 136 17.50 -8.06 8.99
N ALA A 137 18.67 -7.80 9.57
CA ALA A 137 18.96 -6.54 10.24
C ALA A 137 20.38 -6.06 9.92
N GLY A 138 21.22 -5.93 10.95
CA GLY A 138 22.63 -5.58 10.82
C GLY A 138 23.58 -6.78 10.72
N ASP A 139 23.03 -7.99 10.80
CA ASP A 139 23.72 -9.25 10.56
C ASP A 139 23.69 -9.62 9.07
N ALA A 140 24.24 -10.79 8.74
CA ALA A 140 24.13 -11.38 7.42
C ALA A 140 23.27 -12.66 7.42
N VAL A 141 22.40 -12.84 8.41
CA VAL A 141 21.52 -14.01 8.48
C VAL A 141 20.23 -13.71 7.71
N THR A 142 19.72 -14.71 7.00
CA THR A 142 18.45 -14.59 6.30
C THR A 142 17.39 -15.36 7.09
N PHE A 143 16.61 -14.64 7.89
CA PHE A 143 15.47 -15.19 8.63
C PHE A 143 14.19 -15.07 7.81
N ASN A 144 13.58 -16.20 7.46
CA ASN A 144 12.46 -16.19 6.53
C ASN A 144 11.15 -15.75 7.16
N PHE A 145 11.02 -15.82 8.48
CA PHE A 145 9.80 -15.41 9.17
C PHE A 145 9.57 -13.89 9.13
N PRO A 146 10.48 -13.05 9.69
CA PRO A 146 10.35 -11.59 9.59
C PRO A 146 10.46 -11.08 8.15
N GLN A 147 11.28 -11.71 7.30
CA GLN A 147 11.36 -11.35 5.89
C GLN A 147 10.01 -11.53 5.18
N SER A 148 9.32 -12.65 5.41
CA SER A 148 8.00 -12.90 4.81
C SER A 148 7.00 -11.84 5.25
N PHE A 149 6.96 -11.52 6.55
CA PHE A 149 6.13 -10.44 7.07
C PHE A 149 6.42 -9.09 6.39
N ALA A 150 7.69 -8.73 6.20
CA ALA A 150 8.06 -7.49 5.51
C ALA A 150 7.55 -7.46 4.06
N ILE A 151 7.63 -8.58 3.33
CA ILE A 151 7.11 -8.71 1.97
C ILE A 151 5.58 -8.63 1.94
N THR A 152 4.89 -9.24 2.90
CA THR A 152 3.42 -9.13 3.03
C THR A 152 3.01 -7.68 3.27
N MET A 153 3.69 -6.98 4.19
CA MET A 153 3.39 -5.57 4.50
C MET A 153 3.69 -4.62 3.35
N LEU A 154 4.82 -4.80 2.65
CA LEU A 154 5.12 -4.04 1.43
C LEU A 154 4.05 -4.28 0.36
N SER A 155 3.67 -5.53 0.13
CA SER A 155 2.63 -5.90 -0.83
C SER A 155 1.29 -5.29 -0.46
N TRP A 156 0.89 -5.35 0.82
CA TRP A 156 -0.33 -4.71 1.31
C TRP A 156 -0.32 -3.19 1.07
N SER A 157 0.81 -2.52 1.34
CA SER A 157 0.94 -1.08 1.10
C SER A 157 0.76 -0.72 -0.38
N VAL A 158 1.28 -1.54 -1.30
CA VAL A 158 1.14 -1.32 -2.75
C VAL A 158 -0.29 -1.60 -3.20
N ILE A 159 -0.94 -2.63 -2.66
CA ILE A 159 -2.34 -2.95 -2.99
C ILE A 159 -3.26 -1.77 -2.64
N GLU A 160 -3.08 -1.16 -1.47
CA GLU A 160 -3.94 -0.06 -1.00
C GLU A 160 -3.55 1.30 -1.59
N TYR A 161 -2.27 1.53 -1.89
CA TYR A 161 -1.74 2.84 -2.29
C TYR A 161 -0.98 2.86 -3.62
N SER A 162 -1.25 1.93 -4.54
CA SER A 162 -0.57 1.81 -5.84
C SER A 162 -0.48 3.14 -6.60
N SER A 163 -1.58 3.90 -6.65
CA SER A 163 -1.63 5.20 -7.34
C SER A 163 -0.72 6.26 -6.70
N LYS A 164 -0.49 6.19 -5.38
CA LYS A 164 0.47 7.09 -4.70
C LYS A 164 1.90 6.70 -5.05
N TYR A 165 2.23 5.42 -5.07
CA TYR A 165 3.54 4.95 -5.54
C TYR A 165 3.81 5.32 -7.00
N GLU A 166 2.80 5.25 -7.86
CA GLU A 166 2.89 5.64 -9.26
C GLU A 166 3.13 7.15 -9.41
N ALA A 167 2.38 7.98 -8.67
CA ALA A 167 2.55 9.43 -8.68
C ALA A 167 3.95 9.87 -8.21
N LEU A 168 4.59 9.08 -7.33
CA LEU A 168 5.95 9.32 -6.85
C LEU A 168 7.03 8.71 -7.75
N GLY A 169 6.66 7.93 -8.77
CA GLY A 169 7.61 7.23 -9.64
C GLY A 169 8.30 6.01 -8.99
N GLU A 170 7.83 5.58 -7.81
CA GLU A 170 8.43 4.50 -7.02
C GLU A 170 7.74 3.14 -7.22
N LEU A 171 6.61 3.08 -7.95
CA LEU A 171 5.85 1.83 -8.14
C LEU A 171 6.70 0.69 -8.72
N HIS A 172 7.50 0.96 -9.74
CA HIS A 172 8.39 -0.06 -10.31
C HIS A 172 9.48 -0.49 -9.32
N HIS A 173 10.00 0.43 -8.53
CA HIS A 173 11.04 0.15 -7.55
C HIS A 173 10.53 -0.74 -6.41
N VAL A 174 9.38 -0.41 -5.82
CA VAL A 174 8.76 -1.24 -4.79
C VAL A 174 8.33 -2.60 -5.32
N LYS A 175 7.82 -2.69 -6.57
CA LYS A 175 7.55 -3.99 -7.21
C LYS A 175 8.84 -4.81 -7.34
N ASN A 176 9.97 -4.22 -7.74
CA ASN A 176 11.23 -4.97 -7.80
C ASN A 176 11.72 -5.45 -6.42
N ILE A 177 11.49 -4.68 -5.36
CA ILE A 177 11.79 -5.10 -3.97
C ILE A 177 10.92 -6.31 -3.59
N ILE A 178 9.61 -6.25 -3.84
CA ILE A 178 8.69 -7.36 -3.56
C ILE A 178 9.11 -8.59 -4.37
N LYS A 179 9.36 -8.41 -5.67
CA LYS A 179 9.78 -9.49 -6.58
C LYS A 179 11.04 -10.20 -6.11
N TRP A 180 12.04 -9.46 -5.63
CA TRP A 180 13.28 -10.02 -5.10
C TRP A 180 13.03 -10.93 -3.89
N GLY A 181 12.15 -10.49 -2.98
CA GLY A 181 11.75 -11.29 -1.82
C GLY A 181 10.97 -12.54 -2.22
N THR A 182 9.97 -12.40 -3.10
CA THR A 182 9.13 -13.53 -3.52
C THR A 182 9.87 -14.54 -4.39
N ASP A 183 10.78 -14.10 -5.26
CA ASP A 183 11.66 -15.00 -6.03
C ASP A 183 12.53 -15.85 -5.10
N TYR A 184 13.06 -15.25 -4.02
CA TYR A 184 13.79 -15.99 -3.00
C TYR A 184 12.88 -16.94 -2.22
N LEU A 185 11.70 -16.50 -1.75
CA LEU A 185 10.76 -17.36 -1.02
C LEU A 185 10.33 -18.58 -1.87
N LEU A 186 10.18 -18.44 -3.18
CA LEU A 186 9.88 -19.57 -4.07
C LEU A 186 11.04 -20.58 -4.19
N LYS A 187 12.27 -20.23 -3.79
CA LYS A 187 13.42 -21.15 -3.73
C LYS A 187 13.50 -21.91 -2.41
N THR A 188 12.89 -21.41 -1.33
CA THR A 188 13.02 -22.01 0.01
C THR A 188 12.22 -23.31 0.19
N PHE A 189 11.49 -23.73 -0.83
CA PHE A 189 10.74 -24.97 -0.88
C PHE A 189 10.60 -25.42 -2.34
N GLU A 190 10.16 -26.66 -2.56
CA GLU A 190 9.87 -27.16 -3.91
C GLU A 190 8.59 -26.50 -4.45
N SER A 191 8.73 -25.29 -5.00
CA SER A 191 7.62 -24.44 -5.43
C SER A 191 6.91 -24.91 -6.70
N SER A 192 7.43 -25.95 -7.37
CA SER A 192 6.76 -26.59 -8.50
C SER A 192 5.83 -27.74 -8.08
N ALA A 193 5.91 -28.19 -6.83
CA ALA A 193 5.09 -29.28 -6.30
C ALA A 193 3.79 -28.77 -5.65
N ASP A 194 2.73 -29.58 -5.74
CA ASP A 194 1.46 -29.34 -5.05
C ASP A 194 1.53 -29.61 -3.53
N THR A 195 2.53 -30.38 -3.09
CA THR A 195 2.75 -30.76 -1.70
C THR A 195 4.23 -30.84 -1.39
N ILE A 196 4.60 -30.39 -0.20
CA ILE A 196 5.99 -30.35 0.28
C ILE A 196 6.07 -30.97 1.68
N GLY A 197 7.27 -31.41 2.08
CA GLY A 197 7.52 -31.97 3.42
C GLY A 197 8.44 -31.11 4.30
N ASN A 198 9.09 -30.10 3.74
CA ASN A 198 9.91 -29.15 4.49
C ASN A 198 10.03 -27.82 3.74
N ILE A 199 10.39 -26.79 4.50
CA ILE A 199 10.75 -25.45 4.00
C ILE A 199 12.08 -25.01 4.64
N ALA A 200 12.86 -24.19 3.96
CA ALA A 200 14.01 -23.52 4.56
C ALA A 200 13.51 -22.38 5.46
N ALA A 201 13.85 -22.46 6.74
CA ALA A 201 13.50 -21.48 7.76
C ALA A 201 14.53 -20.35 7.87
N GLN A 202 15.79 -20.68 7.62
CA GLN A 202 16.92 -19.78 7.82
C GLN A 202 18.13 -20.19 6.97
N VAL A 203 18.92 -19.21 6.54
CA VAL A 203 20.24 -19.42 5.94
C VAL A 203 21.31 -18.61 6.68
N GLY A 204 22.39 -19.29 7.07
CA GLY A 204 23.44 -18.74 7.93
C GLY A 204 23.14 -18.95 9.41
N THR A 205 24.13 -18.67 10.26
CA THR A 205 24.02 -18.71 11.72
C THR A 205 24.63 -17.44 12.27
N GLU A 206 24.17 -16.96 13.43
CA GLU A 206 25.02 -16.08 14.22
C GLU A 206 26.16 -16.92 14.82
N ASP A 207 27.41 -16.54 14.53
CA ASP A 207 28.59 -17.34 14.87
C ASP A 207 28.75 -17.53 16.39
N LYS A 208 28.93 -18.79 16.82
CA LYS A 208 29.24 -19.17 18.21
C LYS A 208 30.74 -19.28 18.48
N SER A 209 31.59 -19.11 17.48
CA SER A 209 33.02 -19.45 17.55
C SER A 209 33.91 -18.37 18.18
N GLY A 210 33.33 -17.32 18.76
CA GLY A 210 34.08 -16.25 19.41
C GLY A 210 34.68 -15.21 18.44
N GLN A 211 34.42 -15.35 17.14
CA GLN A 211 34.63 -14.28 16.17
C GLN A 211 33.35 -13.45 16.05
N ASN A 212 33.15 -12.50 16.97
CA ASN A 212 32.23 -11.37 16.78
C ASN A 212 32.79 -10.45 15.67
N CYS A 213 32.98 -10.98 14.45
CA CYS A 213 33.61 -10.25 13.36
C CYS A 213 32.53 -9.46 12.63
N TRP A 214 32.57 -8.13 12.79
CA TRP A 214 31.86 -7.19 11.93
C TRP A 214 32.50 -7.20 10.54
N ILE A 215 32.02 -8.09 9.68
CA ILE A 215 32.47 -8.20 8.30
C ILE A 215 31.36 -7.80 7.33
N ARG A 216 31.79 -7.33 6.17
CA ARG A 216 30.90 -7.06 5.06
C ARG A 216 30.34 -8.38 4.53
N PRO A 217 29.06 -8.44 4.12
CA PRO A 217 28.50 -9.66 3.55
C PRO A 217 29.26 -10.19 2.33
N GLU A 218 29.89 -9.29 1.57
CA GLU A 218 30.72 -9.63 0.40
C GLU A 218 32.03 -10.35 0.76
N GLU A 219 32.46 -10.28 2.02
CA GLU A 219 33.71 -10.84 2.54
C GLU A 219 33.48 -12.10 3.40
N ILE A 220 32.22 -12.55 3.54
CA ILE A 220 31.90 -13.78 4.28
C ILE A 220 32.49 -15.00 3.57
N ASP A 221 33.41 -15.69 4.24
CA ASP A 221 34.07 -16.90 3.78
C ASP A 221 33.71 -18.16 4.60
N TYR A 222 32.99 -18.01 5.70
CA TYR A 222 32.56 -19.12 6.55
C TYR A 222 31.32 -19.86 6.00
N PRO A 223 31.13 -21.15 6.37
CA PRO A 223 29.95 -21.92 5.96
C PRO A 223 28.65 -21.34 6.52
N ARG A 224 27.65 -21.18 5.66
CA ARG A 224 26.31 -20.69 6.02
C ARG A 224 25.28 -21.81 5.88
N PRO A 225 24.99 -22.57 6.96
CA PRO A 225 24.10 -23.71 6.87
C PRO A 225 22.65 -23.28 6.66
N VAL A 226 21.87 -24.16 6.03
CA VAL A 226 20.42 -24.00 5.86
C VAL A 226 19.72 -24.74 6.98
N THR A 227 18.90 -24.04 7.74
CA THR A 227 17.99 -24.70 8.69
C THR A 227 16.67 -24.97 8.01
N LYS A 228 16.30 -26.24 7.94
CA LYS A 228 15.02 -26.68 7.42
C LYS A 228 14.02 -26.91 8.54
N CYS A 229 12.76 -26.76 8.20
CA CYS A 229 11.66 -27.00 9.11
C CYS A 229 10.60 -27.86 8.42
N SER A 230 10.20 -28.94 9.09
CA SER A 230 9.18 -29.88 8.63
C SER A 230 7.80 -29.65 9.26
N SER A 231 7.72 -28.84 10.33
CA SER A 231 6.49 -28.58 11.09
C SER A 231 6.51 -27.17 11.70
N CYS A 232 6.34 -26.15 10.87
CA CYS A 232 6.25 -24.72 11.24
C CYS A 232 5.13 -24.05 10.46
N SER A 233 3.93 -24.18 11.02
CA SER A 233 2.69 -23.67 10.50
C SER A 233 2.68 -22.15 10.38
N ASP A 234 3.17 -21.46 11.39
CA ASP A 234 3.37 -20.01 11.46
C ASP A 234 4.23 -19.48 10.31
N LEU A 235 5.48 -19.97 10.18
CA LEU A 235 6.38 -19.55 9.11
C LEU A 235 5.75 -19.84 7.73
N ALA A 236 5.24 -21.06 7.54
CA ALA A 236 4.65 -21.46 6.26
C ALA A 236 3.41 -20.62 5.90
N ALA A 237 2.56 -20.30 6.88
CA ALA A 237 1.38 -19.48 6.68
C ALA A 237 1.73 -18.00 6.40
N GLU A 238 2.79 -17.45 7.03
CA GLU A 238 3.28 -16.10 6.69
C GLU A 238 3.94 -16.06 5.31
N MET A 239 4.73 -17.07 4.94
CA MET A 239 5.27 -17.18 3.58
C MET A 239 4.14 -17.29 2.54
N ALA A 240 3.08 -18.03 2.85
CA ALA A 240 1.90 -18.09 2.01
C ALA A 240 1.20 -16.73 1.89
N ALA A 241 1.06 -15.99 3.01
CA ALA A 241 0.51 -14.64 3.01
C ALA A 241 1.34 -13.69 2.13
N ALA A 242 2.66 -13.76 2.21
CA ALA A 242 3.59 -12.94 1.41
C ALA A 242 3.42 -13.20 -0.09
N LEU A 243 3.43 -14.48 -0.51
CA LEU A 243 3.24 -14.85 -1.91
C LEU A 243 1.83 -14.51 -2.41
N ALA A 244 0.80 -14.73 -1.59
CA ALA A 244 -0.59 -14.41 -1.93
C ALA A 244 -0.78 -12.90 -2.12
N ALA A 245 -0.33 -12.07 -1.18
CA ALA A 245 -0.40 -10.62 -1.29
C ALA A 245 0.39 -10.11 -2.51
N ALA A 246 1.61 -10.61 -2.72
CA ALA A 246 2.41 -10.24 -3.89
C ALA A 246 1.74 -10.64 -5.21
N SER A 247 1.03 -11.77 -5.27
CA SER A 247 0.32 -12.18 -6.48
C SER A 247 -0.73 -11.17 -6.95
N ILE A 248 -1.33 -10.42 -6.01
CA ILE A 248 -2.29 -9.34 -6.30
C ILE A 248 -1.54 -8.12 -6.86
N VAL A 249 -0.37 -7.79 -6.31
CA VAL A 249 0.50 -6.70 -6.81
C VAL A 249 0.97 -6.95 -8.25
N PHE A 250 1.23 -8.21 -8.61
CA PHE A 250 1.69 -8.63 -9.94
C PHE A 250 0.57 -9.15 -10.85
N ASN A 251 -0.69 -8.76 -10.62
CA ASN A 251 -1.80 -9.21 -11.46
C ASN A 251 -1.66 -8.81 -12.95
N ASP A 252 -0.84 -7.80 -13.24
CA ASP A 252 -0.43 -7.42 -14.60
C ASP A 252 0.46 -8.48 -15.28
N ASP A 253 1.33 -9.16 -14.53
CA ASP A 253 2.08 -10.34 -14.98
C ASP A 253 1.35 -11.62 -14.56
N ARG A 254 0.41 -12.07 -15.40
CA ARG A 254 -0.42 -13.25 -15.12
C ARG A 254 0.39 -14.53 -14.90
N ALA A 255 1.54 -14.69 -15.55
CA ALA A 255 2.35 -15.90 -15.40
C ALA A 255 3.02 -15.91 -14.02
N TYR A 256 3.61 -14.78 -13.64
CA TYR A 256 4.23 -14.63 -12.33
C TYR A 256 3.21 -14.68 -11.20
N SER A 257 2.10 -13.96 -11.31
CA SER A 257 1.00 -13.99 -10.33
C SER A 257 0.48 -15.42 -10.09
N LYS A 258 0.26 -16.21 -11.14
CA LYS A 258 -0.14 -17.63 -11.00
C LYS A 258 0.92 -18.47 -10.31
N LYS A 259 2.21 -18.26 -10.61
CA LYS A 259 3.31 -18.95 -9.93
C LYS A 259 3.30 -18.64 -8.43
N LEU A 260 3.09 -17.38 -8.05
CA LEU A 260 2.98 -16.95 -6.66
C LEU A 260 1.77 -17.57 -5.96
N VAL A 261 0.58 -17.54 -6.58
CA VAL A 261 -0.64 -18.18 -6.03
C VAL A 261 -0.44 -19.67 -5.83
N HIS A 262 0.20 -20.36 -6.77
CA HIS A 262 0.48 -21.79 -6.65
C HIS A 262 1.41 -22.06 -5.45
N GLY A 263 2.55 -21.36 -5.36
CA GLY A 263 3.46 -21.48 -4.22
C GLY A 263 2.79 -21.15 -2.88
N ALA A 264 1.95 -20.11 -2.84
CA ALA A 264 1.17 -19.74 -1.66
C ALA A 264 0.19 -20.85 -1.25
N THR A 265 -0.47 -21.48 -2.23
CA THR A 265 -1.39 -22.61 -1.99
C THR A 265 -0.66 -23.81 -1.42
N THR A 266 0.50 -24.16 -1.98
CA THR A 266 1.35 -25.27 -1.50
C THR A 266 1.83 -25.02 -0.07
N LEU A 267 2.31 -23.81 0.25
CA LEU A 267 2.74 -23.44 1.60
C LEU A 267 1.60 -23.42 2.61
N PHE A 268 0.45 -22.85 2.25
CA PHE A 268 -0.71 -22.81 3.13
C PHE A 268 -1.27 -24.21 3.39
N LYS A 269 -1.20 -25.11 2.40
CA LYS A 269 -1.54 -26.51 2.61
C LYS A 269 -0.56 -27.17 3.57
N PHE A 270 0.75 -26.99 3.35
CA PHE A 270 1.79 -27.51 4.24
C PHE A 270 1.62 -27.01 5.69
N SER A 271 1.31 -25.73 5.89
CA SER A 271 1.11 -25.15 7.23
C SER A 271 -0.05 -25.80 7.99
N ARG A 272 -1.06 -26.28 7.27
CA ARG A 272 -2.25 -26.93 7.82
C ARG A 272 -2.09 -28.44 8.00
N ASP A 273 -1.33 -29.08 7.12
CA ASP A 273 -1.10 -30.54 7.15
C ASP A 273 0.01 -30.93 8.14
N GLN A 274 1.08 -30.12 8.24
CA GLN A 274 2.23 -30.37 9.11
C GLN A 274 2.21 -29.41 10.30
N ILE A 275 1.24 -29.59 11.19
CA ILE A 275 1.04 -28.70 12.32
C ILE A 275 2.26 -28.69 13.24
N GLY A 276 2.82 -27.51 13.45
CA GLY A 276 3.89 -27.29 14.41
C GLY A 276 4.21 -25.81 14.51
N GLN A 277 4.85 -25.41 15.60
CA GLN A 277 5.28 -24.04 15.78
C GLN A 277 6.70 -23.88 15.22
N TYR A 278 7.03 -22.67 14.80
CA TYR A 278 8.39 -22.17 14.62
C TYR A 278 9.10 -22.09 15.98
N ASP A 279 9.17 -23.21 16.72
CA ASP A 279 10.37 -23.71 17.41
C ASP A 279 10.16 -25.04 18.17
N SER A 280 11.21 -25.86 18.18
CA SER A 280 11.82 -26.41 19.42
C SER A 280 13.28 -26.87 19.18
N GLY A 281 13.97 -26.36 18.15
CA GLY A 281 15.30 -26.81 17.75
C GLY A 281 16.04 -25.95 16.71
N SER A 282 15.48 -24.82 16.25
CA SER A 282 16.15 -23.93 15.29
C SER A 282 16.85 -22.77 16.00
N GLU A 283 17.98 -22.29 15.49
CA GLU A 283 18.62 -21.11 16.08
C GLU A 283 17.81 -19.83 15.87
N GLY A 284 17.08 -19.73 14.75
CA GLY A 284 16.26 -18.57 14.42
C GLY A 284 15.15 -18.29 15.41
N ALA A 285 14.60 -19.32 16.06
CA ALA A 285 13.63 -19.11 17.12
C ALA A 285 14.21 -18.44 18.39
N ARG A 286 15.53 -18.42 18.58
CA ARG A 286 16.16 -17.65 19.67
C ARG A 286 16.05 -16.15 19.43
N PHE A 287 16.01 -15.73 18.17
CA PHE A 287 15.89 -14.34 17.74
C PHE A 287 14.43 -13.97 17.48
N TYR A 288 13.74 -14.85 16.78
CA TYR A 288 12.38 -14.70 16.29
C TYR A 288 11.48 -15.80 16.86
N ASN A 289 11.29 -15.80 18.18
CA ASN A 289 10.41 -16.79 18.81
C ASN A 289 8.94 -16.58 18.41
N SER A 290 8.27 -17.65 18.01
CA SER A 290 6.84 -17.63 17.71
C SER A 290 6.01 -17.67 18.98
N SER A 291 4.89 -16.94 19.00
CA SER A 291 3.87 -16.98 20.05
C SER A 291 2.70 -17.93 19.75
N GLY A 292 2.52 -18.33 18.50
CA GLY A 292 1.47 -19.22 18.03
C GLY A 292 1.48 -19.32 16.49
N TYR A 293 0.54 -20.08 15.93
CA TYR A 293 0.34 -20.19 14.48
C TYR A 293 -1.10 -19.87 14.03
N PHE A 294 -2.01 -19.67 14.98
CA PHE A 294 -3.44 -19.50 14.68
C PHE A 294 -3.74 -18.11 14.12
N ASP A 295 -3.04 -17.07 14.57
CA ASP A 295 -3.16 -15.74 13.98
C ASP A 295 -2.60 -15.72 12.55
N GLU A 296 -1.56 -16.51 12.23
CA GLU A 296 -1.08 -16.71 10.86
C GLU A 296 -2.08 -17.48 10.00
N PHE A 297 -2.87 -18.41 10.56
CA PHE A 297 -3.95 -19.03 9.81
C PHE A 297 -5.05 -18.02 9.45
N VAL A 298 -5.41 -17.11 10.36
CA VAL A 298 -6.38 -16.04 10.08
C VAL A 298 -5.79 -15.07 9.05
N TRP A 299 -4.54 -14.65 9.22
CA TRP A 299 -3.83 -13.74 8.34
C TRP A 299 -3.58 -14.30 6.93
N GLY A 300 -2.92 -15.45 6.84
CA GLY A 300 -2.63 -16.14 5.60
C GLY A 300 -3.91 -16.59 4.89
N GLY A 301 -4.91 -17.07 5.64
CA GLY A 301 -6.20 -17.44 5.08
C GLY A 301 -6.92 -16.24 4.47
N ALA A 302 -6.86 -15.06 5.09
CA ALA A 302 -7.43 -13.84 4.54
C ALA A 302 -6.74 -13.44 3.23
N TRP A 303 -5.40 -13.46 3.18
CA TRP A 303 -4.64 -13.16 1.96
C TRP A 303 -4.87 -14.18 0.85
N MET A 304 -4.93 -15.47 1.18
CA MET A 304 -5.27 -16.54 0.23
C MET A 304 -6.67 -16.34 -0.35
N TYR A 305 -7.65 -15.92 0.46
CA TYR A 305 -8.98 -15.57 -0.04
C TYR A 305 -8.92 -14.39 -1.02
N TYR A 306 -8.21 -13.32 -0.68
CA TYR A 306 -8.07 -12.16 -1.58
C TYR A 306 -7.37 -12.50 -2.91
N ALA A 307 -6.37 -13.37 -2.87
CA ALA A 307 -5.61 -13.78 -4.06
C ALA A 307 -6.37 -14.76 -4.96
N THR A 308 -7.15 -15.68 -4.39
CA THR A 308 -7.77 -16.80 -5.13
C THR A 308 -9.28 -16.69 -5.32
N GLY A 309 -9.97 -15.95 -4.45
CA GLY A 309 -11.43 -15.97 -4.35
C GLY A 309 -12.03 -17.29 -3.85
N ASN A 310 -11.22 -18.24 -3.38
CA ASN A 310 -11.71 -19.54 -2.92
C ASN A 310 -12.34 -19.42 -1.52
N SER A 311 -13.65 -19.68 -1.44
CA SER A 311 -14.44 -19.58 -0.20
C SER A 311 -14.00 -20.52 0.91
N THR A 312 -13.21 -21.56 0.61
CA THR A 312 -12.63 -22.46 1.63
C THR A 312 -11.75 -21.69 2.61
N TYR A 313 -10.97 -20.72 2.12
CA TYR A 313 -10.15 -19.88 2.98
C TYR A 313 -11.01 -18.94 3.84
N LEU A 314 -12.07 -18.37 3.27
CA LEU A 314 -13.00 -17.53 4.03
C LEU A 314 -13.74 -18.33 5.11
N ASN A 315 -14.16 -19.57 4.81
CA ASN A 315 -14.74 -20.50 5.79
C ASN A 315 -13.78 -20.75 6.95
N LEU A 316 -12.49 -20.97 6.65
CA LEU A 316 -11.48 -21.22 7.68
C LEU A 316 -11.30 -20.02 8.62
N VAL A 317 -11.06 -18.82 8.07
CA VAL A 317 -10.80 -17.62 8.90
C VAL A 317 -12.05 -17.13 9.64
N THR A 318 -13.24 -17.56 9.24
CA THR A 318 -14.50 -17.26 9.93
C THR A 318 -15.00 -18.43 10.77
N THR A 319 -14.19 -19.48 10.95
CA THR A 319 -14.53 -20.57 11.88
C THR A 319 -14.34 -20.07 13.31
N PRO A 320 -15.37 -20.14 14.18
CA PRO A 320 -15.29 -19.59 15.54
C PRO A 320 -14.14 -20.14 16.38
N SER A 321 -13.82 -21.44 16.27
CA SER A 321 -12.71 -22.05 17.01
C SER A 321 -11.36 -21.50 16.57
N VAL A 322 -11.15 -21.27 15.26
CA VAL A 322 -9.90 -20.67 14.75
C VAL A 322 -9.74 -19.24 15.27
N ALA A 323 -10.82 -18.46 15.29
CA ALA A 323 -10.79 -17.12 15.87
C ALA A 323 -10.48 -17.12 17.38
N GLN A 324 -11.07 -18.07 18.11
CA GLN A 324 -10.84 -18.23 19.54
C GLN A 324 -9.40 -18.66 19.86
N ASP A 325 -8.88 -19.68 19.16
CA ASP A 325 -7.52 -20.19 19.34
C ASP A 325 -6.45 -19.17 18.93
N ALA A 326 -6.77 -18.28 17.97
CA ALA A 326 -5.93 -17.13 17.61
C ALA A 326 -5.94 -16.01 18.67
N GLY A 327 -6.73 -16.12 19.73
CA GLY A 327 -6.88 -15.08 20.73
C GLY A 327 -7.57 -13.82 20.20
N ALA A 328 -8.43 -13.94 19.18
CA ALA A 328 -9.09 -12.81 18.53
C ALA A 328 -9.85 -11.88 19.48
N PHE A 329 -10.33 -12.44 20.59
CA PHE A 329 -11.17 -11.76 21.58
C PHE A 329 -10.45 -11.59 22.93
N ASP A 330 -9.19 -12.00 23.00
CA ASP A 330 -8.40 -11.93 24.23
C ASP A 330 -7.81 -10.52 24.40
N ARG A 331 -7.82 -10.02 25.64
CA ARG A 331 -7.29 -8.69 26.01
C ARG A 331 -5.90 -8.79 26.63
N GLY A 332 -5.06 -9.65 26.07
CA GLY A 332 -3.68 -9.87 26.51
C GLY A 332 -2.79 -8.62 26.35
N PRO A 333 -1.55 -8.65 26.87
CA PRO A 333 -0.64 -7.50 26.81
C PRO A 333 -0.34 -7.03 25.38
N ASN A 334 -0.26 -7.95 24.42
CA ASN A 334 0.03 -7.62 23.01
C ASN A 334 -1.24 -7.39 22.17
N TYR A 335 -2.41 -7.24 22.80
CA TYR A 335 -3.67 -6.96 22.09
C TYR A 335 -3.55 -5.66 21.28
N GLY A 336 -3.94 -5.70 20.01
CA GLY A 336 -3.86 -4.56 19.11
C GLY A 336 -2.44 -4.20 18.63
N VAL A 337 -1.43 -5.04 18.88
CA VAL A 337 -0.06 -4.82 18.42
C VAL A 337 0.25 -5.72 17.23
N LEU A 338 0.38 -5.13 16.03
CA LEU A 338 0.81 -5.83 14.82
C LEU A 338 2.33 -5.95 14.76
N SER A 339 2.83 -7.16 14.55
CA SER A 339 4.26 -7.45 14.39
C SER A 339 4.50 -8.65 13.48
N TRP A 340 5.78 -8.98 13.25
CA TRP A 340 6.20 -10.21 12.57
C TRP A 340 5.78 -11.48 13.32
N ASP A 341 5.43 -11.38 14.61
CA ASP A 341 4.97 -12.49 15.46
C ASP A 341 3.44 -12.48 15.56
N ASN A 342 2.82 -11.36 15.93
CA ASN A 342 1.37 -11.25 16.09
C ASN A 342 0.70 -10.53 14.90
N LYS A 343 -0.08 -11.25 14.09
CA LYS A 343 -0.74 -10.74 12.87
C LYS A 343 -2.19 -10.34 13.11
N LEU A 344 -2.74 -10.64 14.29
CA LEU A 344 -4.17 -10.57 14.56
C LEU A 344 -4.77 -9.17 14.31
N ALA A 345 -4.10 -8.12 14.79
CA ALA A 345 -4.57 -6.74 14.58
C ALA A 345 -4.64 -6.37 13.09
N GLY A 346 -3.66 -6.81 12.29
CA GLY A 346 -3.66 -6.63 10.84
C GLY A 346 -4.74 -7.46 10.15
N ALA A 347 -4.87 -8.73 10.53
CA ALA A 347 -5.87 -9.64 9.98
C ALA A 347 -7.30 -9.15 10.24
N GLN A 348 -7.58 -8.60 11.43
CA GLN A 348 -8.89 -8.04 11.79
C GLN A 348 -9.23 -6.79 10.96
N VAL A 349 -8.25 -5.90 10.70
CA VAL A 349 -8.43 -4.76 9.78
C VAL A 349 -8.70 -5.25 8.35
N LEU A 350 -7.98 -6.25 7.90
CA LEU A 350 -8.12 -6.84 6.57
C LEU A 350 -9.48 -7.57 6.36
N LEU A 351 -10.00 -8.22 7.41
CA LEU A 351 -11.32 -8.85 7.41
C LEU A 351 -12.45 -7.84 7.62
N SER A 352 -12.19 -6.75 8.34
CA SER A 352 -13.11 -5.59 8.41
C SER A 352 -13.31 -4.98 7.03
N ARG A 353 -12.23 -4.79 6.28
CA ARG A 353 -12.27 -4.37 4.86
C ARG A 353 -13.19 -5.30 4.05
N LEU A 354 -13.00 -6.61 4.19
CA LEU A 354 -13.81 -7.61 3.48
C LEU A 354 -15.31 -7.43 3.78
N ARG A 355 -15.65 -7.29 5.07
CA ARG A 355 -17.02 -7.08 5.52
C ARG A 355 -17.62 -5.79 4.98
N LEU A 356 -16.88 -4.69 5.06
CA LEU A 356 -17.31 -3.36 4.65
C LEU A 356 -17.58 -3.25 3.14
N PHE A 357 -16.74 -3.87 2.30
CA PHE A 357 -16.86 -3.73 0.85
C PHE A 357 -17.58 -4.88 0.15
N LEU A 358 -17.40 -6.12 0.60
CA LEU A 358 -17.99 -7.29 -0.06
C LEU A 358 -19.24 -7.83 0.65
N SER A 359 -19.38 -7.59 1.96
CA SER A 359 -20.53 -8.01 2.77
C SER A 359 -21.03 -9.44 2.44
N PRO A 360 -20.18 -10.47 2.60
CA PRO A 360 -20.45 -11.82 2.09
C PRO A 360 -21.66 -12.53 2.76
N GLY A 361 -22.18 -11.99 3.86
CA GLY A 361 -23.40 -12.50 4.51
C GLY A 361 -23.21 -13.82 5.26
N TYR A 362 -24.26 -14.62 5.35
CA TYR A 362 -24.23 -15.92 6.03
C TYR A 362 -23.39 -16.94 5.25
N PRO A 363 -22.57 -17.81 5.90
CA PRO A 363 -22.38 -17.98 7.35
C PRO A 363 -21.31 -17.08 7.98
N TYR A 364 -20.68 -16.19 7.20
CA TYR A 364 -19.48 -15.44 7.57
C TYR A 364 -19.72 -14.25 8.50
N GLU A 365 -20.90 -13.65 8.41
CA GLU A 365 -21.20 -12.34 9.00
C GLU A 365 -20.98 -12.28 10.51
N GLU A 366 -21.21 -13.37 11.26
CA GLU A 366 -21.07 -13.37 12.72
C GLU A 366 -19.63 -13.08 13.15
N ILE A 367 -18.67 -13.86 12.62
CA ILE A 367 -17.25 -13.69 12.96
C ILE A 367 -16.66 -12.45 12.30
N LEU A 368 -17.07 -12.12 11.06
CA LEU A 368 -16.62 -10.87 10.43
C LEU A 368 -17.08 -9.63 11.19
N ARG A 369 -18.31 -9.63 11.74
CA ARG A 369 -18.80 -8.56 12.60
C ARG A 369 -18.00 -8.49 13.90
N ALA A 370 -17.65 -9.63 14.49
CA ALA A 370 -16.82 -9.68 15.68
C ALA A 370 -15.43 -9.08 15.41
N TYR A 371 -14.75 -9.47 14.32
CA TYR A 371 -13.47 -8.86 13.91
C TYR A 371 -13.57 -7.36 13.66
N HIS A 372 -14.69 -6.89 13.10
CA HIS A 372 -14.93 -5.47 12.92
C HIS A 372 -15.12 -4.73 14.25
N GLN A 373 -15.79 -5.34 15.23
CA GLN A 373 -15.90 -4.79 16.57
C GLN A 373 -14.54 -4.74 17.27
N GLU A 374 -13.74 -5.80 17.14
CA GLU A 374 -12.37 -5.84 17.66
C GLU A 374 -11.50 -4.76 17.03
N THR A 375 -11.59 -4.57 15.71
CA THR A 375 -10.87 -3.50 15.01
C THR A 375 -11.27 -2.13 15.57
N ASN A 376 -12.56 -1.87 15.79
CA ASN A 376 -13.00 -0.62 16.42
C ASN A 376 -12.36 -0.41 17.79
N ILE A 377 -12.32 -1.45 18.63
CA ILE A 377 -11.72 -1.39 19.98
C ILE A 377 -10.20 -1.15 19.91
N ILE A 378 -9.50 -1.81 18.98
CA ILE A 378 -8.06 -1.59 18.74
C ILE A 378 -7.81 -0.13 18.32
N MET A 379 -8.59 0.40 17.39
CA MET A 379 -8.44 1.80 16.95
C MET A 379 -8.70 2.80 18.08
N CYS A 380 -9.65 2.50 18.97
CA CYS A 380 -9.85 3.28 20.19
C CYS A 380 -8.62 3.21 21.11
N SER A 381 -8.02 2.04 21.29
CA SER A 381 -6.84 1.85 22.17
C SER A 381 -5.63 2.70 21.75
N TYR A 382 -5.53 3.03 20.46
CA TYR A 382 -4.47 3.90 19.92
C TYR A 382 -4.66 5.38 20.24
N LEU A 383 -5.84 5.81 20.66
CA LEU A 383 -6.10 7.22 20.96
C LEU A 383 -5.62 7.58 22.38
N PRO A 384 -5.14 8.82 22.59
CA PRO A 384 -4.59 9.25 23.89
C PRO A 384 -5.62 9.33 25.01
N PHE A 385 -6.91 9.34 24.67
CA PHE A 385 -8.01 9.34 25.64
C PHE A 385 -8.17 8.01 26.37
N PHE A 386 -7.64 6.91 25.80
CA PHE A 386 -7.70 5.59 26.38
C PHE A 386 -6.33 5.23 26.97
N ASN A 387 -6.32 4.85 28.25
CA ASN A 387 -5.11 4.44 28.97
C ASN A 387 -4.68 3.00 28.62
N SER A 388 -4.95 2.53 27.40
CA SER A 388 -4.59 1.19 26.93
C SER A 388 -3.09 1.06 26.67
N PHE A 389 -2.46 2.10 26.14
CA PHE A 389 -1.01 2.16 25.91
C PHE A 389 -0.40 3.39 26.57
N THR A 390 0.79 3.22 27.13
CA THR A 390 1.60 4.34 27.64
C THR A 390 2.16 5.16 26.47
N ARG A 391 2.48 6.42 26.74
CA ARG A 391 3.07 7.35 25.76
C ARG A 391 4.31 7.99 26.34
N THR A 392 5.28 8.28 25.48
CA THR A 392 6.45 9.07 25.86
C THR A 392 6.03 10.53 26.14
N LYS A 393 6.92 11.31 26.76
CA LYS A 393 6.69 12.76 26.94
C LYS A 393 6.46 13.52 25.62
N GLY A 394 6.97 12.98 24.51
CA GLY A 394 6.78 13.55 23.17
C GLY A 394 5.48 13.16 22.48
N GLY A 395 4.66 12.27 23.07
CA GLY A 395 3.39 11.82 22.48
C GLY A 395 3.46 10.49 21.72
N LEU A 396 4.66 9.95 21.49
CA LEU A 396 4.87 8.64 20.85
C LEU A 396 4.22 7.50 21.67
N ILE A 397 3.38 6.69 21.04
CA ILE A 397 2.76 5.50 21.64
C ILE A 397 3.77 4.39 21.92
N GLN A 398 3.65 3.72 23.06
CA GLN A 398 4.55 2.63 23.48
C GLN A 398 3.82 1.28 23.43
N LEU A 399 3.81 0.66 22.25
CA LEU A 399 3.15 -0.62 21.99
C LEU A 399 3.94 -1.83 22.48
N ASN A 400 5.25 -1.66 22.73
CA ASN A 400 6.15 -2.72 23.17
C ASN A 400 6.36 -2.75 24.69
N HIS A 401 5.47 -2.11 25.46
CA HIS A 401 5.53 -2.07 26.93
C HIS A 401 6.85 -1.57 27.52
N GLY A 402 7.50 -0.63 26.83
CA GLY A 402 8.77 -0.04 27.28
C GLY A 402 10.02 -0.86 26.96
N ARG A 403 9.89 -1.94 26.18
CA ARG A 403 11.03 -2.71 25.65
C ARG A 403 11.83 -1.89 24.62
N PRO A 404 13.02 -2.34 24.18
CA PRO A 404 13.75 -1.72 23.08
C PRO A 404 12.98 -1.76 21.74
N GLN A 405 13.41 -0.95 20.77
CA GLN A 405 12.89 -0.91 19.39
C GLN A 405 11.37 -0.63 19.25
N PRO A 406 10.84 0.45 19.86
CA PRO A 406 9.40 0.73 19.81
C PRO A 406 8.89 1.15 18.43
N LEU A 407 9.76 1.72 17.59
CA LEU A 407 9.35 2.44 16.39
C LEU A 407 8.65 1.55 15.34
N GLN A 408 9.08 0.30 15.19
CA GLN A 408 8.45 -0.63 14.23
C GLN A 408 6.96 -0.85 14.54
N TYR A 409 6.62 -0.99 15.81
CA TYR A 409 5.24 -1.19 16.24
C TYR A 409 4.41 0.08 16.04
N VAL A 410 5.00 1.24 16.29
CA VAL A 410 4.35 2.55 16.08
C VAL A 410 4.01 2.75 14.61
N VAL A 411 4.94 2.45 13.70
CA VAL A 411 4.69 2.57 12.25
C VAL A 411 3.60 1.61 11.81
N ASN A 412 3.60 0.37 12.30
CA ASN A 412 2.54 -0.60 12.01
C ASN A 412 1.16 -0.11 12.50
N ALA A 413 1.07 0.42 13.71
CA ALA A 413 -0.18 0.98 14.24
C ALA A 413 -0.65 2.21 13.45
N ALA A 414 0.27 3.10 13.07
CA ALA A 414 -0.03 4.27 12.24
C ALA A 414 -0.54 3.86 10.84
N PHE A 415 0.05 2.81 10.25
CA PHE A 415 -0.40 2.23 8.99
C PHE A 415 -1.81 1.65 9.09
N LEU A 416 -2.08 0.81 10.12
CA LEU A 416 -3.41 0.24 10.35
C LEU A 416 -4.47 1.32 10.61
N ALA A 417 -4.15 2.33 11.42
CA ALA A 417 -5.06 3.44 11.70
C ALA A 417 -5.42 4.23 10.43
N THR A 418 -4.43 4.48 9.56
CA THR A 418 -4.65 5.16 8.28
C THR A 418 -5.54 4.32 7.36
N LEU A 419 -5.24 3.02 7.20
CA LEU A 419 -6.04 2.12 6.37
C LEU A 419 -7.49 2.03 6.84
N TYR A 420 -7.69 1.87 8.15
CA TYR A 420 -9.05 1.77 8.68
C TYR A 420 -9.84 3.06 8.49
N SER A 421 -9.20 4.21 8.67
CA SER A 421 -9.79 5.52 8.35
C SER A 421 -10.21 5.61 6.88
N ASP A 422 -9.33 5.18 5.97
CA ASP A 422 -9.61 5.20 4.53
C ASP A 422 -10.76 4.25 4.15
N TYR A 423 -10.90 3.09 4.82
CA TYR A 423 -12.04 2.19 4.60
C TYR A 423 -13.37 2.79 5.09
N LEU A 424 -13.37 3.45 6.24
CA LEU A 424 -14.55 4.15 6.75
C LEU A 424 -14.97 5.28 5.80
N ASP A 425 -14.01 6.10 5.36
CA ASP A 425 -14.27 7.17 4.39
C ASP A 425 -14.82 6.64 3.06
N ALA A 426 -14.24 5.56 2.52
CA ALA A 426 -14.66 4.94 1.27
C ALA A 426 -16.09 4.35 1.36
N THR A 427 -16.54 3.97 2.55
CA THR A 427 -17.92 3.53 2.79
C THR A 427 -18.86 4.68 3.20
N HIS A 428 -18.40 5.93 3.14
CA HIS A 428 -19.12 7.12 3.61
C HIS A 428 -19.54 7.03 5.09
N THR A 429 -18.78 6.28 5.88
CA THR A 429 -18.96 6.18 7.32
C THR A 429 -18.16 7.31 7.99
N PRO A 430 -18.80 8.31 8.61
CA PRO A 430 -18.12 9.54 9.07
C PRO A 430 -17.17 9.32 10.26
N GLY A 431 -17.15 8.13 10.85
CA GLY A 431 -16.40 7.83 12.05
C GLY A 431 -16.85 6.53 12.72
N TRP A 432 -16.34 6.27 13.92
CA TRP A 432 -16.72 5.09 14.69
C TRP A 432 -16.91 5.46 16.17
N TYR A 433 -17.52 4.53 16.91
CA TYR A 433 -17.79 4.71 18.34
C TYR A 433 -16.75 3.99 19.18
N CYS A 434 -16.23 4.70 20.17
CA CYS A 434 -15.43 4.16 21.27
C CYS A 434 -16.23 4.25 22.56
N GLY A 435 -17.03 3.22 22.84
CA GLY A 435 -18.03 3.26 23.91
C GLY A 435 -19.09 4.34 23.63
N PRO A 436 -19.32 5.31 24.54
CA PRO A 436 -20.30 6.37 24.34
C PRO A 436 -19.82 7.50 23.41
N ASN A 437 -18.52 7.56 23.09
CA ASN A 437 -17.92 8.68 22.38
C ASN A 437 -17.78 8.39 20.88
N PHE A 438 -18.21 9.33 20.05
CA PHE A 438 -18.03 9.27 18.60
C PHE A 438 -16.76 9.99 18.16
N PHE A 439 -15.95 9.35 17.32
CA PHE A 439 -14.73 9.91 16.76
C PHE A 439 -14.82 9.94 15.23
N LYS A 440 -14.40 11.06 14.62
CA LYS A 440 -14.35 11.21 13.17
C LYS A 440 -13.18 10.43 12.58
N THR A 441 -13.30 10.01 11.32
CA THR A 441 -12.22 9.32 10.58
C THR A 441 -10.90 10.10 10.57
N ASP A 442 -10.97 11.43 10.50
CA ASP A 442 -9.81 12.33 10.60
C ASP A 442 -8.99 12.14 11.88
N THR A 443 -9.61 11.71 12.99
CA THR A 443 -8.89 11.48 14.25
C THR A 443 -7.83 10.39 14.11
N LEU A 444 -8.08 9.32 13.34
CA LEU A 444 -7.09 8.27 13.07
C LEU A 444 -5.98 8.75 12.14
N ARG A 445 -6.32 9.55 11.14
CA ARG A 445 -5.32 10.16 10.24
C ARG A 445 -4.40 11.10 11.00
N ASP A 446 -4.95 11.90 11.90
CA ASP A 446 -4.17 12.80 12.73
C ASP A 446 -3.29 12.03 13.71
N PHE A 447 -3.82 10.97 14.34
CA PHE A 447 -2.98 10.04 15.10
C PHE A 447 -1.82 9.51 14.26
N ALA A 448 -2.08 8.92 13.10
CA ALA A 448 -1.04 8.37 12.23
C ALA A 448 0.00 9.43 11.82
N LYS A 449 -0.46 10.63 11.45
CA LYS A 449 0.44 11.77 11.15
C LYS A 449 1.31 12.13 12.34
N THR A 450 0.76 12.24 13.55
CA THR A 450 1.59 12.57 14.74
C THR A 450 2.68 11.53 14.95
N GLN A 451 2.35 10.24 14.85
CA GLN A 451 3.31 9.17 15.06
C GLN A 451 4.41 9.15 13.98
N VAL A 452 4.05 9.35 12.70
CA VAL A 452 5.04 9.42 11.61
C VAL A 452 5.85 10.70 11.70
N CYS A 453 5.25 11.86 12.00
CA CYS A 453 5.96 13.12 12.17
C CYS A 453 6.94 13.08 13.36
N ASP A 454 6.56 12.48 14.48
CA ASP A 454 7.46 12.28 15.62
C ASP A 454 8.66 11.43 15.21
N ILE A 455 8.44 10.36 14.44
CA ILE A 455 9.53 9.54 13.87
C ILE A 455 10.38 10.36 12.91
N LEU A 456 9.77 11.13 12.01
CA LEU A 456 10.50 11.98 11.06
C LEU A 456 11.30 13.08 11.76
N TYR A 457 10.77 13.65 12.84
CA TYR A 457 11.46 14.66 13.64
C TYR A 457 12.59 14.04 14.46
N LEU A 458 12.37 12.86 15.05
CA LEU A 458 13.41 12.07 15.69
C LEU A 458 14.49 11.72 14.67
N CYS A 459 14.13 11.21 13.49
CA CYS A 459 15.03 10.94 12.39
C CYS A 459 15.73 12.21 11.93
N GLN A 460 15.07 13.34 11.75
CA GLN A 460 15.70 14.56 11.27
C GLN A 460 16.70 15.12 12.28
N ASN A 461 16.40 15.05 13.58
CA ASN A 461 17.38 15.38 14.63
C ASN A 461 18.50 14.34 14.73
N PHE A 462 18.22 13.06 14.49
CA PHE A 462 19.23 12.01 14.41
C PHE A 462 20.10 12.14 13.16
N PHE A 463 19.53 12.55 12.01
CA PHE A 463 20.16 12.85 10.73
C PHE A 463 20.97 14.15 10.80
N CYS A 464 20.57 15.12 11.64
CA CYS A 464 21.32 16.35 11.90
C CYS A 464 22.49 16.12 12.88
N LEU A 465 22.33 15.25 13.88
CA LEU A 465 23.40 14.89 14.82
C LEU A 465 24.37 13.85 14.24
N TYR A 466 23.87 12.97 13.39
CA TYR A 466 24.62 12.00 12.60
C TYR A 466 24.14 12.09 11.16
N GLN A 467 24.85 12.89 10.37
CA GLN A 467 24.77 12.92 8.91
C GLN A 467 24.61 11.49 8.38
N PHE A 468 23.38 11.12 8.05
CA PHE A 468 23.02 9.82 7.48
C PHE A 468 23.48 9.83 6.02
N ASP A 469 24.79 9.85 5.88
CA ASP A 469 25.46 9.68 4.61
C ASP A 469 25.39 8.19 4.32
N LEU A 470 24.74 7.79 3.21
CA LEU A 470 24.85 6.44 2.69
C LEU A 470 26.33 6.03 2.50
N LYS A 471 27.27 6.99 2.45
CA LYS A 471 28.72 6.74 2.49
C LYS A 471 29.29 6.38 3.89
N LYS A 472 28.58 6.58 5.00
CA LYS A 472 28.96 6.03 6.33
C LYS A 472 28.47 4.59 6.50
N VAL A 473 27.46 4.17 5.74
CA VAL A 473 27.09 2.74 5.56
C VAL A 473 28.17 1.96 4.81
N LYS A 474 29.04 2.66 4.07
CA LYS A 474 30.22 2.11 3.36
C LYS A 474 31.14 1.27 4.25
N TYR A 475 31.03 1.39 5.58
CA TYR A 475 31.83 0.62 6.52
C TYR A 475 31.09 -0.53 7.20
N ASN A 476 29.75 -0.56 7.29
CA ASN A 476 28.98 -1.64 7.92
C ASN A 476 27.47 -1.47 7.63
N LEU A 477 26.74 -2.55 7.30
CA LEU A 477 25.26 -2.58 7.41
C LEU A 477 24.81 -2.25 8.85
N THR A 478 25.67 -2.57 9.82
CA THR A 478 25.42 -2.50 11.27
C THR A 478 25.67 -1.13 11.90
N SER A 479 26.47 -0.24 11.28
CA SER A 479 26.88 1.04 11.94
C SER A 479 25.74 2.03 12.14
N VAL A 480 24.63 1.83 11.45
CA VAL A 480 23.45 2.70 11.50
C VAL A 480 22.39 2.18 12.47
N LEU A 481 22.36 0.88 12.75
CA LEU A 481 21.28 0.25 13.53
C LEU A 481 21.66 -0.05 14.99
N ASN A 482 22.95 -0.13 15.33
CA ASN A 482 23.43 -0.31 16.70
C ASN A 482 24.37 0.83 17.13
N CYS A 483 23.81 1.94 17.63
CA CYS A 483 24.55 2.79 18.57
C CYS A 483 24.63 2.06 19.93
N GLY A 484 25.50 1.07 20.02
CA GLY A 484 25.76 0.34 21.27
C GLY A 484 26.66 -0.87 21.04
N CYS A 485 27.82 -0.87 21.71
CA CYS A 485 28.83 -1.92 21.75
C CYS A 485 29.80 -1.96 20.56
N GLY A 486 30.74 -1.01 20.55
CA GLY A 486 32.03 -1.15 19.86
C GLY A 486 32.94 -2.12 20.61
N HIS A 487 33.34 -3.19 19.96
CA HIS A 487 34.61 -3.85 20.24
C HIS A 487 35.39 -3.88 18.92
N ASP A 488 36.48 -3.10 18.87
CA ASP A 488 37.42 -3.07 17.76
C ASP A 488 38.12 -4.44 17.63
N CYS A 489 38.14 -5.00 16.41
CA CYS A 489 39.03 -6.11 16.05
C CYS A 489 40.32 -5.52 15.47
N GLY A 490 41.47 -5.91 16.05
CA GLY A 490 42.81 -5.50 15.64
C GLY A 490 43.42 -6.36 14.55
#